data_AF-A0A9P0GLR2-F1
#
_entry.id   AF-A0A9P0GLR2-F1
#
_cell.length_a   1.000
_cell.length_b   1.000
_cell.length_c   1.000
_cell.angle_alpha   90.00
_cell.angle_beta   90.00
_cell.angle_gamma   90.00
#
_symmetry.space_group_name_H-M   'P 1'
#
loop_
_entity.id
_entity.type
_entity.pdbx_description
1 polymer ?
#
loop_
_entity_poly.entity_id
_entity_poly.type
_entity_poly.pdbx_seq_one_letter_code
_entity_poly.pdbx_strand_id
1 'polypeptide(L)'
;MDDLVQKQIFGVVRNYHYVIEFQKKGLPHAHSPFTMHPNDKIIDVPAVDHIIYAYIPDIYTQPNVYRLVKDFYIHTTCGRLNPDALCMQDNKCKKYYP
;
A
#
# COMPACT_ATOMS: atom_id res chain seq x y z
N MET A 1 -3.03 13.14 -7.39
CA MET A 1 -4.08 13.29 -8.41
C MET A 1 -3.48 13.41 -9.80
N ASP A 2 -2.38 14.14 -9.97
CA ASP A 2 -1.69 14.28 -11.27
C ASP A 2 -1.39 12.96 -11.97
N ASP A 3 -0.81 11.97 -11.27
CA ASP A 3 -0.50 10.68 -11.90
C ASP A 3 -1.77 9.94 -12.39
N LEU A 4 -2.84 10.02 -11.61
CA LEU A 4 -4.08 9.30 -11.87
C LEU A 4 -4.94 9.98 -12.94
N VAL A 5 -5.01 11.31 -12.93
CA VAL A 5 -5.91 12.10 -13.78
C VAL A 5 -5.20 12.71 -14.98
N GLN A 6 -4.00 13.27 -14.80
CA GLN A 6 -3.24 13.95 -15.86
C GLN A 6 -2.37 12.97 -16.63
N LYS A 7 -1.59 12.14 -15.92
CA LYS A 7 -0.73 11.13 -16.55
C LYS A 7 -1.46 9.83 -16.89
N GLN A 8 -2.68 9.67 -16.36
CA GLN A 8 -3.59 8.56 -16.70
C GLN A 8 -2.92 7.18 -16.57
N ILE A 9 -2.16 6.96 -15.49
CA ILE A 9 -1.36 5.73 -15.32
C ILE A 9 -2.21 4.44 -15.28
N PHE A 10 -3.52 4.57 -15.02
CA PHE A 10 -4.49 3.47 -15.06
C PHE A 10 -5.55 3.65 -16.15
N GLY A 11 -5.38 4.60 -17.07
CA GLY A 11 -6.35 4.97 -18.11
C GLY A 11 -7.14 6.23 -17.80
N VAL A 12 -8.13 6.55 -18.64
CA VAL A 12 -8.84 7.83 -18.59
C VAL A 12 -9.84 7.85 -17.42
N VAL A 13 -9.63 8.76 -16.48
CA VAL A 13 -10.59 9.06 -15.40
C VAL A 13 -11.64 10.05 -15.90
N ARG A 14 -12.92 9.68 -15.85
CA ARG A 14 -14.06 10.57 -16.21
C ARG A 14 -14.43 11.50 -15.06
N ASN A 15 -14.54 10.95 -13.85
CA ASN A 15 -14.86 11.67 -12.62
C ASN A 15 -14.11 11.03 -11.45
N TYR A 16 -13.89 11.80 -10.39
CA TYR A 16 -13.37 11.28 -9.12
C TYR A 16 -13.96 12.06 -7.95
N HIS A 17 -14.02 11.41 -6.79
CA HIS A 17 -14.28 12.07 -5.52
C HIS A 17 -13.05 11.93 -4.64
N TYR A 18 -12.79 12.93 -3.80
CA TYR A 18 -11.70 12.91 -2.83
C TYR A 18 -12.24 13.39 -1.50
N VAL A 19 -12.21 12.54 -0.50
CA VAL A 19 -12.69 12.83 0.86
C VAL A 19 -11.62 12.42 1.85
N ILE A 20 -11.38 13.24 2.85
CA ILE A 20 -10.53 12.89 4.00
C ILE A 20 -11.45 12.63 5.19
N GLU A 21 -11.41 11.41 5.72
CA GLU A 21 -12.11 11.01 6.93
C GLU A 21 -11.13 10.89 8.09
N PHE A 22 -11.48 11.48 9.22
CA PHE A 22 -10.69 11.35 10.45
C PHE A 22 -11.25 10.18 11.27
N GLN A 23 -10.56 9.04 11.24
CA GLN A 23 -10.96 7.89 12.05
C GLN A 23 -10.67 8.15 13.54
N LYS A 24 -11.31 7.42 14.45
CA LYS A 24 -11.17 7.56 15.93
C LYS A 24 -9.72 7.53 16.46
N LYS A 25 -8.75 7.14 15.63
CA LYS A 25 -7.31 7.12 15.93
C LYS A 25 -6.55 8.35 15.38
N GLY A 26 -7.25 9.39 14.93
CA GLY A 26 -6.72 10.72 14.61
C GLY A 26 -5.97 10.85 13.29
N LEU A 27 -5.66 9.75 12.61
CA LEU A 27 -5.00 9.81 11.30
C LEU A 27 -6.02 10.07 10.18
N PRO A 28 -5.71 10.98 9.23
CA PRO A 28 -6.54 11.21 8.07
C PRO A 28 -6.51 9.99 7.16
N HIS A 29 -7.70 9.48 6.80
CA HIS A 29 -7.88 8.44 5.81
C HIS A 29 -8.48 9.06 4.55
N ALA A 30 -7.76 8.98 3.42
CA ALA A 30 -8.27 9.44 2.15
C ALA A 30 -9.12 8.37 1.46
N HIS A 31 -10.37 8.69 1.15
CA HIS A 31 -11.23 7.94 0.24
C HIS A 31 -11.20 8.63 -1.13
N SER A 32 -10.74 7.91 -2.16
CA SER A 32 -10.61 8.44 -3.51
C SER A 32 -11.21 7.50 -4.56
N PRO A 33 -12.55 7.39 -4.66
CA PRO A 33 -13.15 6.58 -5.73
C PRO A 33 -13.05 7.28 -7.09
N PHE A 34 -12.70 6.50 -8.12
CA PHE A 34 -12.53 6.96 -9.50
C PHE A 34 -13.55 6.29 -10.42
N THR A 35 -14.18 7.08 -11.28
CA THR A 35 -15.01 6.57 -12.38
C THR A 35 -14.18 6.57 -13.66
N MET A 36 -13.77 5.39 -14.10
CA MET A 36 -12.96 5.19 -15.32
C MET A 36 -13.82 5.27 -16.59
N HIS A 37 -13.20 5.67 -17.70
CA HIS A 37 -13.77 5.52 -19.04
C HIS A 37 -14.13 4.05 -19.31
N PRO A 38 -15.25 3.73 -19.98
CA PRO A 38 -15.68 2.35 -20.21
C PRO A 38 -14.60 1.44 -20.81
N ASN A 39 -13.81 1.95 -21.76
CA ASN A 39 -12.73 1.21 -22.41
C ASN A 39 -11.49 0.98 -21.53
N ASP A 40 -11.35 1.73 -20.43
CA ASP A 40 -10.21 1.66 -19.52
C ASP A 40 -10.60 1.05 -18.16
N LYS A 41 -11.83 0.52 -18.05
CA LYS A 41 -12.28 -0.11 -16.81
C LYS A 41 -11.54 -1.43 -16.60
N ILE A 42 -11.01 -1.59 -15.40
CA ILE A 42 -10.45 -2.85 -14.91
C ILE A 42 -11.63 -3.73 -14.48
N ILE A 43 -11.99 -4.73 -15.29
CA ILE A 43 -13.20 -5.54 -15.08
C ILE A 43 -12.94 -7.04 -14.90
N ASP A 44 -11.77 -7.53 -15.27
CA ASP A 44 -11.42 -8.95 -15.16
C ASP A 44 -10.35 -9.19 -14.09
N VAL A 45 -10.32 -10.43 -13.59
CA VAL A 45 -9.42 -10.85 -12.51
C VAL A 45 -7.94 -10.69 -12.90
N PRO A 46 -7.50 -11.12 -14.09
CA PRO A 46 -6.11 -10.93 -14.50
C PRO A 46 -5.67 -9.46 -14.54
N ALA A 47 -6.52 -8.55 -15.00
CA ALA A 47 -6.23 -7.12 -15.03
C ALA A 47 -6.14 -6.54 -13.61
N VAL A 48 -7.00 -7.01 -12.69
CA VAL A 48 -6.90 -6.65 -11.27
C VAL A 48 -5.56 -7.12 -10.70
N ASP A 49 -5.19 -8.39 -10.90
CA ASP A 49 -3.94 -8.95 -10.36
C ASP A 49 -2.69 -8.27 -10.95
N HIS A 50 -2.76 -7.85 -12.22
CA HIS A 50 -1.67 -7.13 -12.86
C HIS A 50 -1.45 -5.72 -12.29
N ILE A 51 -2.52 -5.08 -11.80
CA ILE A 51 -2.48 -3.70 -11.31
C ILE A 51 -2.32 -3.67 -9.79
N ILE A 52 -2.93 -4.62 -9.09
CA ILE A 52 -2.98 -4.72 -7.64
C ILE A 52 -2.19 -5.96 -7.23
N TYR A 53 -0.93 -5.76 -6.88
CA TYR A 53 -0.09 -6.81 -6.33
C TYR A 53 0.87 -6.23 -5.29
N ALA A 54 1.34 -7.10 -4.40
CA ALA A 54 2.40 -6.79 -3.45
C ALA A 54 3.62 -7.65 -3.78
N TYR A 55 4.80 -7.03 -3.82
CA TYR A 55 6.06 -7.74 -4.04
C TYR A 55 7.18 -7.08 -3.25
N ILE A 56 8.21 -7.88 -2.97
CA ILE A 56 9.47 -7.36 -2.42
C ILE A 56 10.35 -6.98 -3.61
N PRO A 57 10.70 -5.69 -3.79
CA PRO A 57 11.55 -5.27 -4.90
C PRO A 57 12.94 -5.90 -4.83
N ASP A 58 13.63 -6.01 -5.96
CA ASP A 58 15.00 -6.50 -5.95
C ASP A 58 15.96 -5.41 -5.46
N ILE A 59 16.90 -5.80 -4.58
CA ILE A 59 17.82 -4.88 -3.91
C ILE A 59 18.83 -4.25 -4.86
N TYR A 60 19.19 -4.93 -5.96
CA TYR A 60 20.22 -4.47 -6.88
C TYR A 60 19.65 -3.59 -7.99
N THR A 61 18.45 -3.90 -8.48
CA THR A 61 17.79 -3.19 -9.58
C THR A 61 16.86 -2.08 -9.09
N GLN A 62 16.27 -2.22 -7.89
CA GLN A 62 15.30 -1.26 -7.32
C GLN A 62 15.62 -0.91 -5.84
N PRO A 63 16.85 -0.45 -5.51
CA PRO A 63 17.30 -0.28 -4.13
C PRO A 63 16.44 0.71 -3.32
N ASN A 64 15.94 1.78 -3.95
CA ASN A 64 15.12 2.79 -3.29
C ASN A 64 13.76 2.23 -2.87
N VAL A 65 13.08 1.51 -3.78
CA VAL A 65 11.77 0.90 -3.50
C VAL A 65 11.94 -0.23 -2.49
N TYR A 66 12.99 -1.05 -2.63
CA TYR A 66 13.33 -2.08 -1.66
C TYR A 66 13.47 -1.52 -0.24
N ARG A 67 14.24 -0.42 -0.08
CA ARG A 67 14.40 0.24 1.22
C ARG A 67 13.06 0.67 1.81
N LEU A 68 12.21 1.32 1.02
CA LEU A 68 10.88 1.77 1.49
C LEU A 68 9.99 0.59 1.89
N VAL A 69 9.94 -0.47 1.09
CA VAL A 69 9.17 -1.67 1.43
C VAL A 69 9.70 -2.31 2.70
N LYS A 70 11.02 -2.47 2.84
CA LYS A 70 11.66 -3.04 4.02
C LYS A 70 11.39 -2.21 5.29
N ASP A 71 11.47 -0.89 5.21
CA ASP A 71 11.37 -0.01 6.38
C ASP A 71 9.93 0.22 6.82
N PHE A 72 8.96 0.23 5.89
CA PHE A 72 7.57 0.63 6.18
C PHE A 72 6.52 -0.45 5.97
N TYR A 73 6.76 -1.44 5.11
CA TYR A 73 5.76 -2.43 4.72
C TYR A 73 6.07 -3.85 5.22
N ILE A 74 7.32 -4.15 5.52
CA ILE A 74 7.73 -5.41 6.12
C ILE A 74 7.79 -5.24 7.63
N HIS A 75 7.16 -6.16 8.36
CA HIS A 75 7.37 -6.24 9.79
C HIS A 75 8.84 -6.59 10.04
N THR A 76 9.60 -5.63 10.58
CA THR A 76 10.97 -5.89 11.05
C THR A 76 10.97 -7.09 11.99
N THR A 77 12.10 -7.80 12.02
CA THR A 77 12.27 -8.96 12.91
C THR A 77 11.81 -8.62 14.34
N CYS A 78 11.07 -9.55 14.93
CA CYS A 78 10.60 -9.48 16.31
C CYS A 78 10.65 -10.88 16.92
N GLY A 79 10.07 -11.05 18.12
CA GLY A 79 10.06 -12.35 18.78
C GLY A 79 11.45 -12.74 19.26
N ARG A 80 11.80 -14.01 19.09
CA ARG A 80 13.13 -14.53 19.45
C ARG A 80 14.26 -13.89 18.66
N LEU A 81 14.00 -13.45 17.43
CA LEU A 81 15.03 -12.88 16.55
C LEU A 81 15.37 -11.43 16.90
N ASN A 82 14.45 -10.73 17.58
CA ASN A 82 14.66 -9.37 18.06
C ASN A 82 13.74 -9.09 19.26
N PRO A 83 14.16 -9.49 20.48
CA PRO A 83 13.38 -9.30 21.70
C PRO A 83 13.15 -7.83 22.06
N ASP A 84 14.02 -6.93 21.58
CA ASP A 84 14.00 -5.50 21.87
C ASP A 84 13.13 -4.69 20.89
N ALA A 85 12.48 -5.35 19.91
CA ALA A 85 11.63 -4.65 18.96
C ALA A 85 10.48 -3.92 19.68
N LEU A 86 10.13 -2.71 19.21
CA LEU A 86 9.05 -1.89 19.79
C LEU A 86 7.68 -2.58 19.84
N CYS A 87 7.48 -3.62 19.04
CA CYS A 87 6.27 -4.44 19.03
C CYS A 87 6.25 -5.54 20.10
N MET A 88 7.37 -5.83 20.77
CA MET A 88 7.47 -6.85 21.80
C MET A 88 6.87 -6.39 23.12
N GLN A 89 6.13 -7.31 23.77
CA GLN A 89 5.58 -7.16 25.11
C GLN A 89 5.42 -8.56 25.72
N ASP A 90 5.89 -8.76 26.96
CA ASP A 90 5.80 -10.05 27.66
C ASP A 90 6.36 -11.24 26.84
N ASN A 91 7.50 -11.02 26.18
CA ASN A 91 8.16 -11.98 25.26
C ASN A 91 7.31 -12.42 24.05
N LYS A 92 6.27 -11.66 23.69
CA LYS A 92 5.42 -11.91 22.53
C LYS A 92 5.26 -10.64 21.69
N CYS A 93 5.09 -10.79 20.38
CA CYS A 93 4.73 -9.66 19.54
C CYS A 93 3.28 -9.24 19.80
N LYS A 94 3.04 -8.03 20.29
CA LYS A 94 1.69 -7.49 20.57
C LYS A 94 0.82 -7.32 19.32
N LYS A 95 1.42 -7.46 18.14
CA LYS A 95 0.76 -7.37 16.83
C LYS A 95 0.49 -8.75 16.21
N TYR A 96 0.80 -9.83 16.93
CA TYR A 96 0.57 -11.21 16.49
C TYR A 96 1.26 -11.59 15.16
N TYR A 97 2.31 -10.86 14.80
CA TYR A 97 3.23 -11.34 13.76
C TYR A 97 4.04 -12.53 14.31
N PRO A 98 4.36 -13.51 13.45
CA PRO A 98 5.14 -14.68 13.82
C PRO A 98 6.53 -14.34 14.38
#